data_AF-A0A553WBA9-F1
#
_entry.id   AF-A0A553WBA9-F1
#
_cell.length_a   1.000
_cell.length_b   1.000
_cell.length_c   1.000
_cell.angle_alpha   90.00
_cell.angle_beta   90.00
_cell.angle_gamma   90.00
#
_symmetry.space_group_name_H-M   'P 1'
#
loop_
_entity.id
_entity.type
_entity.pdbx_description
1 polymer ?
#
loop_
_entity_poly.entity_id
_entity_poly.type
_entity_poly.pdbx_seq_one_letter_code
_entity_poly.pdbx_strand_id
1 'polypeptide(L)'
;MTSLAERQFQFMASLLAEDGDPLEASSSKFDAGLGIYRNNYRTTLIEALSDTFKRTARWIGEEVFHQAAAHHVIINPPCGWTLDDVGAGFDRTLAELFAKDPEVSELAWIEWSMHRAFGAANAEPYTTGDFADSTAAFSDKDWGALCLDFIPGISTSLVHHDVAAIWHACDSDDVSCPPYSLNEPMACHVYRDGEQPTFITAPAFESPALNAMVGGAHFGDVLDLLFKLRPHESAVADAGAMLGRWLNNGFIVAVRTQAP
;
A
#
# COMPACT_ATOMS: atom_id res chain seq x y z
N MET A 1 -29.61 -28.43 18.57
CA MET A 1 -28.16 -28.41 18.88
C MET A 1 -27.53 -27.49 17.87
N THR A 2 -26.98 -26.35 18.30
CA THR A 2 -26.21 -25.45 17.43
C THR A 2 -25.03 -26.21 16.84
N SER A 3 -24.85 -26.10 15.53
CA SER A 3 -23.69 -26.64 14.81
C SER A 3 -22.40 -25.97 15.29
N LEU A 4 -21.26 -26.61 15.02
CA LEU A 4 -19.94 -26.02 15.32
C LEU A 4 -19.78 -24.66 14.65
N ALA A 5 -20.20 -24.53 13.39
CA ALA A 5 -20.11 -23.29 12.63
C ALA A 5 -20.93 -22.16 13.27
N GLU A 6 -22.15 -22.44 13.73
CA GLU A 6 -22.99 -21.46 14.42
C GLU A 6 -22.37 -21.03 15.75
N ARG A 7 -21.78 -21.95 16.51
CA ARG A 7 -21.07 -21.61 17.76
C ARG A 7 -19.82 -20.77 17.51
N GLN A 8 -19.05 -21.09 16.48
CA GLN A 8 -17.87 -20.30 16.08
C GLN A 8 -18.30 -18.89 15.65
N PHE A 9 -19.37 -18.78 14.88
CA PHE A 9 -19.92 -17.49 14.46
C PHE A 9 -20.38 -16.65 15.65
N GLN A 10 -21.18 -17.22 16.55
CA GLN A 10 -21.66 -16.53 17.76
C GLN A 10 -20.49 -16.11 18.66
N PHE A 11 -19.47 -16.95 18.81
CA PHE A 11 -18.27 -16.62 19.57
C PHE A 11 -17.51 -15.43 18.93
N MET A 12 -17.28 -15.45 17.62
CA MET A 12 -16.64 -14.33 16.91
C MET A 12 -17.46 -13.04 17.03
N ALA A 13 -18.78 -13.12 16.88
CA ALA A 13 -19.67 -11.97 17.05
C ALA A 13 -19.57 -11.36 18.46
N SER A 14 -19.50 -12.19 19.51
CA SER A 14 -19.32 -11.75 20.90
C SER A 14 -17.94 -11.14 21.20
N LEU A 15 -16.94 -11.48 20.39
CA LEU A 15 -15.60 -10.93 20.46
C LEU A 15 -15.54 -9.52 19.88
N LEU A 16 -16.20 -9.33 18.74
CA LEU A 16 -16.20 -8.09 17.96
C LEU A 16 -17.19 -7.04 18.50
N ALA A 17 -18.39 -7.45 18.95
CA ALA A 17 -19.41 -6.54 19.47
C ALA A 17 -19.38 -6.45 21.00
N GLU A 18 -19.31 -5.23 21.57
CA GLU A 18 -19.51 -5.01 23.03
C GLU A 18 -20.89 -5.40 23.51
N ASP A 19 -21.90 -5.21 22.67
CA ASP A 19 -23.32 -5.44 22.98
C ASP A 19 -23.90 -6.69 22.30
N GLY A 20 -23.07 -7.68 21.97
CA GLY A 20 -23.53 -8.92 21.35
C GLY A 20 -24.43 -9.74 22.28
N ASP A 21 -25.39 -10.48 21.71
CA ASP A 21 -26.25 -11.39 22.48
C ASP A 21 -25.40 -12.35 23.33
N PRO A 22 -25.74 -12.56 24.61
CA PRO A 22 -25.02 -13.47 25.48
C PRO A 22 -24.96 -14.87 24.86
N LEU A 23 -23.76 -15.47 24.83
CA LEU A 23 -23.60 -16.85 24.41
C LEU A 23 -24.45 -17.77 25.31
N GLU A 24 -25.11 -18.78 24.73
CA GLU A 24 -26.01 -19.70 25.47
C GLU A 24 -25.32 -20.41 26.68
N ALA A 25 -23.98 -20.41 26.73
CA ALA A 25 -23.15 -20.95 27.81
C ALA A 25 -22.56 -19.87 28.76
N SER A 26 -23.10 -18.65 28.76
CA SER A 26 -22.64 -17.55 29.60
C SER A 26 -22.74 -17.90 31.09
N SER A 27 -21.64 -17.65 31.80
CA SER A 27 -21.50 -17.77 33.24
C SER A 27 -20.57 -16.65 33.69
N SER A 28 -20.64 -16.20 34.95
CA SER A 28 -19.80 -15.10 35.43
C SER A 28 -18.30 -15.32 35.22
N LYS A 29 -17.81 -16.57 35.28
CA LYS A 29 -16.43 -16.92 34.96
C LYS A 29 -16.13 -16.86 33.46
N PHE A 30 -17.08 -17.28 32.63
CA PHE A 30 -16.97 -17.20 31.18
C PHE A 30 -16.98 -15.74 30.70
N ASP A 31 -17.87 -14.90 31.24
CA ASP A 31 -17.97 -13.48 30.89
C ASP A 31 -16.70 -12.71 31.30
N ALA A 32 -16.16 -12.99 32.49
CA ALA A 32 -14.87 -12.42 32.93
C ALA A 32 -13.71 -12.88 32.03
N GLY A 33 -13.67 -14.17 31.67
CA GLY A 33 -12.67 -14.71 30.75
C GLY A 33 -12.78 -14.11 29.35
N LEU A 34 -14.00 -13.91 28.84
CA LEU A 34 -14.27 -13.27 27.56
C LEU A 34 -13.82 -11.81 27.57
N GLY A 35 -14.06 -11.06 28.66
CA GLY A 35 -13.57 -9.69 28.80
C GLY A 35 -12.05 -9.58 28.72
N ILE A 36 -11.32 -10.46 29.43
CA ILE A 36 -9.85 -10.53 29.35
C ILE A 36 -9.40 -10.88 27.92
N TYR A 37 -10.03 -11.88 27.30
CA TYR A 37 -9.68 -12.30 25.94
C TYR A 37 -9.90 -11.17 24.92
N ARG A 38 -11.00 -10.43 25.01
CA ARG A 38 -11.30 -9.28 24.15
C ARG A 38 -10.30 -8.14 24.32
N ASN A 39 -9.92 -7.84 25.56
CA ASN A 39 -8.90 -6.84 25.83
C ASN A 39 -7.56 -7.25 25.22
N ASN A 40 -7.11 -8.49 25.47
CA ASN A 40 -5.88 -9.00 24.87
C ASN A 40 -5.93 -8.98 23.34
N TYR A 41 -7.05 -9.41 22.75
CA TYR A 41 -7.24 -9.38 21.30
C TYR A 41 -7.07 -7.97 20.73
N ARG A 42 -7.76 -6.97 21.29
CA ARG A 42 -7.63 -5.57 20.86
C ARG A 42 -6.22 -5.02 21.06
N THR A 43 -5.60 -5.30 22.21
CA THR A 43 -4.22 -4.88 22.48
C THR A 43 -3.26 -5.46 21.44
N THR A 44 -3.37 -6.75 21.13
CA THR A 44 -2.54 -7.40 20.09
C THR A 44 -2.76 -6.78 18.71
N LEU A 45 -4.00 -6.41 18.34
CA LEU A 45 -4.25 -5.75 17.06
C LEU A 45 -3.62 -4.36 16.99
N ILE A 46 -3.71 -3.58 18.07
CA ILE A 46 -3.09 -2.25 18.15
C ILE A 46 -1.56 -2.37 18.14
N GLU A 47 -0.99 -3.35 18.85
CA GLU A 47 0.44 -3.64 18.82
C GLU A 47 0.91 -4.01 17.40
N ALA A 48 0.16 -4.86 16.68
CA ALA A 48 0.47 -5.21 15.30
C ALA A 48 0.41 -4.00 14.34
N LEU A 49 -0.52 -3.08 14.55
CA LEU A 49 -0.54 -1.79 13.83
C LEU A 49 0.69 -0.95 14.17
N SER A 50 1.05 -0.81 15.44
CA SER A 50 2.25 -0.06 15.86
C SER A 50 3.53 -0.64 15.27
N ASP A 51 3.62 -1.97 15.13
CA ASP A 51 4.76 -2.64 14.50
C ASP A 51 4.83 -2.42 12.98
N THR A 52 3.67 -2.24 12.33
CA THR A 52 3.58 -2.01 10.88
C THR A 52 3.79 -0.54 10.52
N PHE A 53 3.28 0.39 11.34
CA PHE A 53 3.20 1.82 11.05
C PHE A 53 4.09 2.67 11.98
N LYS A 54 5.35 2.25 12.17
CA LYS A 54 6.27 2.84 13.15
C LYS A 54 6.55 4.32 12.89
N ARG A 55 6.71 4.70 11.63
CA ARG A 55 6.99 6.10 11.24
C ARG A 55 5.76 6.95 11.38
N THR A 56 4.60 6.43 10.99
CA THR A 56 3.31 7.10 11.22
C THR A 56 3.10 7.35 12.70
N ALA A 57 3.35 6.36 13.56
CA ALA A 57 3.25 6.49 15.01
C ALA A 57 4.20 7.55 15.58
N ARG A 58 5.45 7.58 15.09
CA ARG A 58 6.42 8.61 15.48
C ARG A 58 6.03 10.01 14.99
N TRP A 59 5.45 10.11 13.80
CA TRP A 59 5.06 11.37 13.16
C TRP A 59 3.93 12.08 13.91
N ILE A 60 2.86 11.36 14.25
CA ILE A 60 1.69 11.93 14.95
C ILE A 60 1.79 11.83 16.48
N GLY A 61 2.76 11.06 16.98
CA GLY A 61 2.94 10.74 18.40
C GLY A 61 2.23 9.45 18.82
N GLU A 62 2.89 8.67 19.68
CA GLU A 62 2.46 7.31 20.06
C GLU A 62 1.04 7.27 20.66
N GLU A 63 0.69 8.21 21.53
CA GLU A 63 -0.65 8.25 22.16
C GLU A 63 -1.76 8.54 21.14
N VAL A 64 -1.50 9.48 20.22
CA VAL A 64 -2.44 9.84 19.15
C VAL A 64 -2.60 8.66 18.18
N PHE A 65 -1.49 8.00 17.85
CA PHE A 65 -1.51 6.79 17.03
C PHE A 65 -2.31 5.66 17.69
N HIS A 66 -2.09 5.41 18.99
CA HIS A 66 -2.81 4.37 19.73
C HIS A 66 -4.33 4.58 19.67
N GLN A 67 -4.78 5.84 19.81
CA GLN A 67 -6.21 6.18 19.68
C GLN A 67 -6.74 5.96 18.26
N ALA A 68 -5.97 6.33 17.23
CA ALA A 68 -6.34 6.09 15.83
C ALA A 68 -6.39 4.59 15.49
N ALA A 69 -5.42 3.81 15.96
CA ALA A 69 -5.37 2.36 15.80
C ALA A 69 -6.56 1.67 16.48
N ALA A 70 -6.88 2.08 17.72
CA ALA A 70 -8.06 1.59 18.43
C ALA A 70 -9.36 1.90 17.66
N HIS A 71 -9.47 3.12 17.12
CA HIS A 71 -10.61 3.50 16.28
C HIS A 71 -10.72 2.63 15.03
N HIS A 72 -9.60 2.42 14.31
CA HIS A 72 -9.55 1.58 13.12
C HIS A 72 -10.04 0.16 13.38
N VAL A 73 -9.51 -0.49 14.43
CA VAL A 73 -9.87 -1.87 14.80
C VAL A 73 -11.35 -2.01 15.14
N ILE A 74 -11.99 -0.96 15.66
CA ILE A 74 -13.43 -0.96 15.95
C ILE A 74 -14.26 -0.86 14.68
N ILE A 75 -13.90 0.04 13.75
CA ILE A 75 -14.69 0.29 12.53
C ILE A 75 -14.37 -0.69 11.39
N ASN A 76 -13.19 -1.30 11.42
CA ASN A 76 -12.66 -2.24 10.44
C ASN A 76 -12.08 -3.47 11.16
N PRO A 77 -12.92 -4.27 11.84
CA PRO A 77 -12.45 -5.45 12.54
C PRO A 77 -11.82 -6.44 11.57
N PRO A 78 -10.66 -7.05 11.90
CA PRO A 78 -10.03 -8.04 11.04
C PRO A 78 -10.97 -9.23 10.76
N CYS A 79 -11.12 -9.55 9.48
CA CYS A 79 -11.94 -10.68 9.01
C CYS A 79 -11.12 -11.96 8.76
N GLY A 80 -9.79 -11.84 8.81
CA GLY A 80 -8.84 -12.89 8.47
C GLY A 80 -8.25 -13.60 9.69
N TRP A 81 -7.48 -14.66 9.41
CA TRP A 81 -6.75 -15.42 10.42
C TRP A 81 -5.33 -14.88 10.68
N THR A 82 -4.85 -13.96 9.84
CA THR A 82 -3.51 -13.36 9.94
C THR A 82 -3.58 -11.94 10.52
N LEU A 83 -2.57 -11.59 11.31
CA LEU A 83 -2.35 -10.21 11.76
C LEU A 83 -1.79 -9.32 10.64
N ASP A 84 -1.22 -9.90 9.59
CA ASP A 84 -0.62 -9.16 8.46
C ASP A 84 -1.66 -8.35 7.67
N ASP A 85 -2.95 -8.62 7.87
CA ASP A 85 -4.05 -7.93 7.21
C ASP A 85 -4.67 -6.82 8.08
N VAL A 86 -4.25 -6.66 9.35
CA VAL A 86 -4.87 -5.72 10.30
C VAL A 86 -4.75 -4.26 9.85
N GLY A 87 -3.69 -3.91 9.11
CA GLY A 87 -3.47 -2.55 8.60
C GLY A 87 -4.27 -2.19 7.35
N ALA A 88 -5.06 -3.11 6.80
CA ALA A 88 -5.79 -2.89 5.56
C ALA A 88 -6.81 -1.74 5.72
N GLY A 89 -6.61 -0.65 4.99
CA GLY A 89 -7.49 0.52 5.03
C GLY A 89 -7.21 1.48 6.18
N PHE A 90 -6.10 1.29 6.92
CA PHE A 90 -5.71 2.20 7.98
C PHE A 90 -5.32 3.58 7.44
N ASP A 91 -4.68 3.64 6.28
CA ASP A 91 -4.43 4.86 5.51
C ASP A 91 -5.72 5.68 5.29
N ARG A 92 -6.83 5.04 4.94
CA ARG A 92 -8.13 5.71 4.77
C ARG A 92 -8.72 6.18 6.09
N THR A 93 -8.57 5.38 7.14
CA THR A 93 -9.00 5.79 8.49
C THR A 93 -8.24 7.03 8.95
N LEU A 94 -6.93 7.08 8.70
CA LEU A 94 -6.10 8.24 9.00
C LEU A 94 -6.45 9.44 8.12
N ALA A 95 -6.80 9.24 6.85
CA ALA A 95 -7.26 10.33 6.00
C ALA A 95 -8.54 11.00 6.54
N GLU A 96 -9.44 10.22 7.16
CA GLU A 96 -10.65 10.75 7.80
C GLU A 96 -10.35 11.46 9.14
N LEU A 97 -9.53 10.83 10.00
CA LEU A 97 -9.18 11.38 11.32
C LEU A 97 -8.28 12.62 11.23
N PHE A 98 -7.38 12.67 10.25
CA PHE A 98 -6.37 13.70 10.04
C PHE A 98 -6.64 14.46 8.74
N ALA A 99 -7.90 14.84 8.48
CA ALA A 99 -8.28 15.55 7.24
C ALA A 99 -7.56 16.91 7.02
N LYS A 100 -6.91 17.45 8.06
CA LYS A 100 -6.10 18.69 7.99
C LYS A 100 -4.61 18.42 7.82
N ASP A 101 -4.17 17.18 8.03
CA ASP A 101 -2.79 16.72 8.00
C ASP A 101 -2.71 15.50 7.05
N PRO A 102 -3.01 15.69 5.75
CA PRO A 102 -3.13 14.60 4.77
C PRO A 102 -1.84 13.77 4.59
N GLU A 103 -0.68 14.34 4.91
CA GLU A 103 0.60 13.64 4.88
C GLU A 103 0.64 12.42 5.81
N VAL A 104 -0.17 12.41 6.88
CA VAL A 104 -0.30 11.25 7.79
C VAL A 104 -0.81 10.03 7.03
N SER A 105 -1.81 10.24 6.16
CA SER A 105 -2.38 9.16 5.34
C SER A 105 -1.43 8.71 4.23
N GLU A 106 -0.66 9.64 3.65
CA GLU A 106 0.35 9.32 2.62
C GLU A 106 1.50 8.48 3.22
N LEU A 107 1.95 8.83 4.42
CA LEU A 107 2.98 8.07 5.14
C LEU A 107 2.48 6.66 5.51
N ALA A 108 1.26 6.55 6.03
CA ALA A 108 0.66 5.27 6.36
C ALA A 108 0.47 4.40 5.11
N TRP A 109 0.06 4.98 3.99
CA TRP A 109 -0.05 4.26 2.72
C TRP A 109 1.30 3.66 2.28
N ILE A 110 2.41 4.38 2.46
CA ILE A 110 3.76 3.89 2.16
C ILE A 110 4.13 2.72 3.07
N GLU A 111 4.01 2.87 4.39
CA GLU A 111 4.35 1.81 5.35
C GLU A 111 3.53 0.54 5.10
N TRP A 112 2.23 0.70 4.84
CA TRP A 112 1.37 -0.41 4.49
C TRP A 112 1.79 -1.08 3.19
N SER A 113 2.05 -0.30 2.14
CA SER A 113 2.49 -0.81 0.84
C SER A 113 3.82 -1.54 0.94
N MET A 114 4.75 -1.07 1.78
CA MET A 114 6.02 -1.72 2.07
C MET A 114 5.83 -3.04 2.81
N HIS A 115 4.93 -3.07 3.80
CA HIS A 115 4.55 -4.29 4.49
C HIS A 115 3.97 -5.34 3.52
N ARG A 116 3.11 -4.92 2.58
CA ARG A 116 2.58 -5.82 1.54
C ARG A 116 3.64 -6.28 0.55
N ALA A 117 4.55 -5.39 0.15
CA ALA A 117 5.64 -5.72 -0.76
C ALA A 117 6.63 -6.72 -0.14
N PHE A 118 6.85 -6.67 1.18
CA PHE A 118 7.70 -7.62 1.91
C PHE A 118 7.25 -9.08 1.74
N GLY A 119 5.95 -9.33 1.92
CA GLY A 119 5.36 -10.67 1.80
C GLY A 119 5.05 -11.12 0.37
N ALA A 120 5.37 -10.30 -0.64
CA ALA A 120 5.06 -10.61 -2.03
C ALA A 120 5.94 -11.74 -2.59
N ALA A 121 5.46 -12.41 -3.64
CA ALA A 121 6.20 -13.49 -4.28
C ALA A 121 7.54 -12.99 -4.84
N ASN A 122 8.56 -13.86 -4.80
CA ASN A 122 9.86 -13.57 -5.38
C ASN A 122 9.76 -13.54 -6.91
N ALA A 123 10.38 -12.54 -7.52
CA ALA A 123 10.53 -12.41 -8.96
C ALA A 123 11.93 -11.87 -9.26
N GLU A 124 12.50 -12.31 -10.37
CA GLU A 124 13.79 -11.82 -10.85
C GLU A 124 13.55 -10.66 -11.83
N PRO A 125 14.07 -9.46 -11.57
CA PRO A 125 13.89 -8.33 -12.46
C PRO A 125 14.49 -8.57 -13.84
N TYR A 126 13.80 -8.09 -14.86
CA TYR A 126 14.22 -8.11 -16.24
C TYR A 126 15.39 -7.15 -16.45
N THR A 127 16.51 -7.63 -16.99
CA THR A 127 17.68 -6.78 -17.15
C THR A 127 17.51 -5.81 -18.33
N THR A 128 18.28 -4.70 -18.30
CA THR A 128 18.31 -3.74 -19.41
C THR A 128 18.76 -4.38 -20.72
N GLY A 129 19.68 -5.36 -20.65
CA GLY A 129 20.14 -6.15 -21.81
C GLY A 129 19.03 -7.04 -22.36
N ASP A 130 18.37 -7.81 -21.50
CA ASP A 130 17.27 -8.71 -21.92
C ASP A 130 16.11 -7.94 -22.54
N PHE A 131 15.82 -6.74 -22.01
CA PHE A 131 14.84 -5.83 -22.58
C PHE A 131 15.23 -5.33 -23.96
N ALA A 132 16.47 -4.87 -24.14
CA ALA A 132 16.96 -4.44 -25.43
C ALA A 132 16.92 -5.57 -26.46
N ASP A 133 17.35 -6.77 -26.09
CA ASP A 133 17.37 -7.93 -26.98
C ASP A 133 15.95 -8.37 -27.39
N SER A 134 15.01 -8.35 -26.45
CA SER A 134 13.62 -8.78 -26.71
C SER A 134 12.81 -7.76 -27.49
N THR A 135 13.16 -6.47 -27.39
CA THR A 135 12.48 -5.39 -28.11
C THR A 135 13.21 -4.94 -29.38
N ALA A 136 14.39 -5.50 -29.69
CA ALA A 136 15.21 -5.10 -30.83
C ALA A 136 14.49 -5.17 -32.20
N ALA A 137 13.54 -6.09 -32.34
CA ALA A 137 12.77 -6.30 -33.57
C ALA A 137 11.34 -5.72 -33.52
N PHE A 138 10.99 -4.95 -32.49
CA PHE A 138 9.64 -4.42 -32.33
C PHE A 138 9.34 -3.36 -33.39
N SER A 139 8.21 -3.51 -34.07
CA SER A 139 7.58 -2.47 -34.87
C SER A 139 6.75 -1.51 -34.00
N ASP A 140 6.29 -0.40 -34.56
CA ASP A 140 5.37 0.53 -33.88
C ASP A 140 4.11 -0.17 -33.35
N LYS A 141 3.65 -1.20 -34.07
CA LYS A 141 2.50 -2.02 -33.65
C LYS A 141 2.83 -2.88 -32.44
N ASP A 142 4.04 -3.43 -32.38
CA ASP A 142 4.48 -4.26 -31.25
C ASP A 142 4.67 -3.41 -29.99
N TRP A 143 5.19 -2.18 -30.15
CA TRP A 143 5.22 -1.18 -29.07
C TRP A 143 3.82 -0.77 -28.61
N GLY A 144 2.87 -0.62 -29.54
CA GLY A 144 1.49 -0.32 -29.19
C GLY A 144 0.81 -1.45 -28.41
N ALA A 145 1.14 -2.72 -28.70
CA ALA A 145 0.60 -3.92 -28.07
C ALA A 145 1.45 -4.46 -26.91
N LEU A 146 2.47 -3.72 -26.47
CA LEU A 146 3.37 -4.15 -25.41
C LEU A 146 2.65 -4.20 -24.07
N CYS A 147 2.65 -5.37 -23.44
CA CYS A 147 2.29 -5.59 -22.05
C CYS A 147 3.55 -5.84 -21.21
N LEU A 148 3.56 -5.35 -19.98
CA LEU A 148 4.64 -5.55 -19.03
C LEU A 148 4.10 -6.29 -17.81
N ASP A 149 4.82 -7.33 -17.40
CA ASP A 149 4.60 -7.94 -16.09
C ASP A 149 5.53 -7.29 -15.09
N PHE A 150 4.98 -6.86 -13.94
CA PHE A 150 5.72 -6.18 -12.90
C PHE A 150 6.06 -7.10 -11.74
N ILE A 151 7.04 -6.70 -10.94
CA ILE A 151 7.38 -7.39 -9.69
C ILE A 151 6.15 -7.48 -8.77
N PRO A 152 5.90 -8.65 -8.17
CA PRO A 152 4.80 -8.80 -7.22
C PRO A 152 4.92 -7.81 -6.07
N GLY A 153 3.79 -7.22 -5.67
CA GLY A 153 3.75 -6.27 -4.54
C GLY A 153 4.14 -4.83 -4.90
N ILE A 154 4.41 -4.52 -6.18
CA ILE A 154 4.52 -3.12 -6.60
C ILE A 154 3.17 -2.40 -6.39
N SER A 155 3.24 -1.17 -5.92
CA SER A 155 2.08 -0.30 -5.75
C SER A 155 2.48 1.14 -5.98
N THR A 156 1.50 1.96 -6.39
CA THR A 156 1.73 3.37 -6.65
C THR A 156 0.55 4.22 -6.22
N SER A 157 0.85 5.42 -5.75
CA SER A 157 -0.13 6.44 -5.41
C SER A 157 0.41 7.82 -5.75
N LEU A 158 -0.50 8.78 -5.89
CA LEU A 158 -0.14 10.19 -5.95
C LEU A 158 0.01 10.72 -4.53
N VAL A 159 1.12 11.41 -4.29
CA VAL A 159 1.43 12.09 -3.02
C VAL A 159 1.53 13.59 -3.26
N HIS A 160 1.06 14.38 -2.30
CA HIS A 160 1.05 15.84 -2.32
C HIS A 160 2.09 16.42 -1.35
N HIS A 161 2.79 15.57 -0.60
CA HIS A 161 3.87 15.96 0.30
C HIS A 161 5.17 15.28 -0.08
N ASP A 162 6.29 15.88 0.31
CA ASP A 162 7.62 15.31 0.19
C ASP A 162 7.76 14.15 1.19
N VAL A 163 7.17 13.02 0.82
CA VAL A 163 7.16 11.80 1.62
C VAL A 163 8.56 11.28 1.90
N ALA A 164 9.54 11.55 1.02
CA ALA A 164 10.92 11.16 1.26
C ALA A 164 11.54 12.01 2.39
N ALA A 165 11.29 13.31 2.38
CA ALA A 165 11.73 14.19 3.45
C ALA A 165 11.02 13.89 4.78
N ILE A 166 9.71 13.62 4.76
CA ILE A 166 8.95 13.18 5.95
C ILE A 166 9.51 11.86 6.48
N TRP A 167 9.76 10.90 5.57
CA TRP A 167 10.32 9.60 5.93
C TRP A 167 11.67 9.76 6.64
N HIS A 168 12.57 10.57 6.09
CA HIS A 168 13.88 10.86 6.72
C HIS A 168 13.75 11.62 8.04
N ALA A 169 12.81 12.57 8.14
CA ALA A 169 12.56 13.31 9.38
C ALA A 169 12.13 12.36 10.52
N CYS A 170 11.39 11.29 10.19
CA CYS A 170 11.03 10.25 11.16
C CYS A 170 12.23 9.43 11.68
N ASP A 171 13.40 9.46 11.03
CA ASP A 171 14.61 8.82 11.58
C ASP A 171 15.40 9.76 12.50
N SER A 172 15.26 11.07 12.32
CA SER A 172 15.98 12.09 13.10
C SER A 172 15.21 12.55 14.34
N ASP A 173 15.93 12.89 15.41
CA ASP A 173 15.34 13.58 16.58
C ASP A 173 15.11 15.09 16.34
N ASP A 174 15.48 15.59 15.16
CA ASP A 174 15.29 16.98 14.76
C ASP A 174 13.89 17.17 14.15
N VAL A 175 12.94 17.59 14.99
CA VAL A 175 11.53 17.86 14.63
C VAL A 175 11.39 19.20 13.89
N SER A 176 12.42 19.63 13.17
CA SER A 176 12.26 20.73 12.22
C SER A 176 11.24 20.29 11.18
N CYS A 177 10.04 20.85 11.23
CA CYS A 177 8.97 20.62 10.27
C CYS A 177 8.96 21.75 9.23
N PRO A 178 9.81 21.71 8.19
CA PRO A 178 9.58 22.53 7.01
C PRO A 178 8.19 22.20 6.43
N PRO A 179 7.58 23.11 5.65
CA PRO A 179 6.40 22.75 4.90
C PRO A 179 6.76 21.65 3.91
N TYR A 180 6.30 20.43 4.17
CA TYR A 180 6.51 19.27 3.30
C TYR A 180 5.57 19.26 2.10
N SER A 181 4.62 20.19 2.01
CA SER A 181 3.69 20.28 0.88
C SER A 181 4.42 20.57 -0.43
N LEU A 182 4.10 19.79 -1.45
CA LEU A 182 4.62 19.96 -2.80
C LEU A 182 3.75 20.95 -3.58
N ASN A 183 4.37 21.70 -4.48
CA ASN A 183 3.64 22.59 -5.39
C ASN A 183 2.82 21.81 -6.43
N GLU A 184 3.33 20.64 -6.83
CA GLU A 184 2.68 19.70 -7.74
C GLU A 184 2.78 18.30 -7.14
N PRO A 185 1.75 17.46 -7.28
CA PRO A 185 1.81 16.10 -6.79
C PRO A 185 2.94 15.33 -7.47
N MET A 186 3.41 14.28 -6.80
CA MET A 186 4.38 13.33 -7.33
C MET A 186 3.79 11.92 -7.29
N ALA A 187 4.29 11.03 -8.14
CA ALA A 187 4.03 9.60 -8.01
C ALA A 187 4.97 9.04 -6.94
N CYS A 188 4.45 8.22 -6.04
CA CYS A 188 5.22 7.41 -5.12
C CYS A 188 5.06 5.94 -5.51
N HIS A 189 6.16 5.28 -5.86
CA HIS A 189 6.19 3.87 -6.21
C HIS A 189 6.80 3.09 -5.06
N VAL A 190 6.05 2.16 -4.49
CA VAL A 190 6.50 1.26 -3.44
C VAL A 190 6.73 -0.11 -4.04
N TYR A 191 7.89 -0.68 -3.78
CA TYR A 191 8.31 -1.95 -4.36
C TYR A 191 9.30 -2.66 -3.44
N ARG A 192 9.79 -3.82 -3.87
CA ARG A 192 10.81 -4.58 -3.14
C ARG A 192 12.07 -4.69 -3.98
N ASP A 193 13.18 -4.15 -3.47
CA ASP A 193 14.52 -4.32 -4.03
C ASP A 193 15.21 -5.48 -3.30
N GLY A 194 15.23 -6.64 -3.96
CA GLY A 194 15.67 -7.91 -3.34
C GLY A 194 14.75 -8.32 -2.19
N GLU A 195 15.23 -8.23 -0.95
CA GLU A 195 14.47 -8.52 0.27
C GLU A 195 14.01 -7.26 1.01
N GLN A 196 14.38 -6.07 0.53
CA GLN A 196 14.11 -4.80 1.19
C GLN A 196 12.95 -4.07 0.50
N PRO A 197 11.79 -3.92 1.16
CA PRO A 197 10.77 -2.98 0.71
C PRO A 197 11.36 -1.57 0.69
N THR A 198 11.09 -0.83 -0.36
CA THR A 198 11.57 0.53 -0.55
C THR A 198 10.54 1.32 -1.36
N PHE A 199 10.73 2.63 -1.44
CA PHE A 199 9.92 3.48 -2.28
C PHE A 199 10.78 4.53 -2.98
N ILE A 200 10.28 5.01 -4.11
CA ILE A 200 10.88 6.13 -4.85
C ILE A 200 9.78 7.10 -5.27
N THR A 201 10.16 8.37 -5.41
CA THR A 201 9.29 9.38 -6.01
C THR A 201 9.60 9.56 -7.50
N ALA A 202 8.57 9.86 -8.27
CA ALA A 202 8.63 10.03 -9.72
C ALA A 202 7.64 11.11 -10.17
N PRO A 203 7.69 11.55 -11.43
CA PRO A 203 6.70 12.50 -11.97
C PRO A 203 5.26 11.98 -11.81
N ALA A 204 4.31 12.86 -11.47
CA ALA A 204 2.91 12.48 -11.19
C ALA A 204 2.25 11.61 -12.27
N PHE A 205 2.56 11.83 -13.54
CA PHE A 205 1.96 11.06 -14.64
C PHE A 205 2.30 9.56 -14.59
N GLU A 206 3.36 9.17 -13.88
CA GLU A 206 3.74 7.75 -13.77
C GLU A 206 2.79 6.93 -12.92
N SER A 207 2.15 7.52 -11.90
CA SER A 207 1.24 6.77 -11.03
C SER A 207 0.04 6.20 -11.81
N PRO A 208 -0.73 6.99 -12.59
CA PRO A 208 -1.81 6.43 -13.39
C PRO A 208 -1.30 5.54 -14.54
N ALA A 209 -0.10 5.80 -15.09
CA ALA A 209 0.51 4.95 -16.11
C ALA A 209 0.90 3.56 -15.58
N LEU A 210 1.55 3.51 -14.43
CA LEU A 210 1.94 2.25 -13.79
C LEU A 210 0.71 1.46 -13.33
N ASN A 211 -0.29 2.12 -12.73
CA ASN A 211 -1.56 1.49 -12.38
C ASN A 211 -2.27 0.88 -13.61
N ALA A 212 -2.24 1.55 -14.75
CA ALA A 212 -2.82 1.02 -15.99
C ALA A 212 -2.07 -0.23 -16.49
N MET A 213 -0.73 -0.20 -16.53
CA MET A 213 0.06 -1.35 -16.99
C MET A 213 -0.01 -2.55 -16.03
N VAL A 214 0.00 -2.30 -14.71
CA VAL A 214 -0.23 -3.36 -13.70
C VAL A 214 -1.64 -3.96 -13.86
N GLY A 215 -2.62 -3.16 -14.28
CA GLY A 215 -3.96 -3.61 -14.66
C GLY A 215 -4.05 -4.36 -15.99
N GLY A 216 -2.93 -4.54 -16.71
CA GLY A 216 -2.87 -5.26 -17.98
C GLY A 216 -3.15 -4.41 -19.23
N ALA A 217 -3.12 -3.07 -19.11
CA ALA A 217 -3.20 -2.20 -20.29
C ALA A 217 -1.97 -2.37 -21.21
N HIS A 218 -2.14 -2.07 -22.49
CA HIS A 218 -1.00 -2.02 -23.40
C HIS A 218 -0.28 -0.68 -23.29
N PHE A 219 0.99 -0.66 -23.67
CA PHE A 219 1.81 0.55 -23.66
C PHE A 219 1.23 1.64 -24.59
N GLY A 220 0.56 1.26 -25.69
CA GLY A 220 -0.19 2.20 -26.52
C GLY A 220 -1.30 2.93 -25.77
N ASP A 221 -2.07 2.23 -24.93
CA ASP A 221 -3.13 2.82 -24.11
C ASP A 221 -2.56 3.82 -23.08
N VAL A 222 -1.35 3.54 -22.58
CA VAL A 222 -0.62 4.43 -21.68
C VAL A 222 -0.10 5.66 -22.40
N LEU A 223 0.40 5.55 -23.63
CA LEU A 223 0.76 6.72 -24.44
C LEU A 223 -0.44 7.64 -24.66
N ASP A 224 -1.61 7.08 -24.98
CA ASP A 224 -2.87 7.83 -25.12
C ASP A 224 -3.29 8.52 -23.81
N LEU A 225 -3.04 7.89 -22.66
CA LEU A 225 -3.24 8.48 -21.35
C LEU A 225 -2.27 9.65 -21.11
N LEU A 226 -0.98 9.47 -21.43
CA LEU A 226 0.04 10.50 -21.28
C LEU A 226 -0.26 11.72 -22.17
N PHE A 227 -0.72 11.52 -23.41
CA PHE A 227 -1.11 12.62 -24.31
C PHE A 227 -2.29 13.44 -23.77
N LYS A 228 -3.14 12.89 -22.91
CA LYS A 228 -4.23 13.62 -22.23
C LYS A 228 -3.74 14.41 -21.02
N LEU A 229 -2.70 13.90 -20.35
CA LEU A 229 -2.16 14.49 -19.12
C LEU A 229 -1.05 15.53 -19.39
N ARG A 230 -0.42 15.50 -20.56
CA ARG A 230 0.80 16.27 -20.87
C ARG A 230 0.74 16.88 -22.27
N PRO A 231 1.48 17.98 -22.52
CA PRO A 231 1.67 18.50 -23.87
C PRO A 231 2.28 17.44 -24.81
N HIS A 232 1.79 17.38 -26.04
CA HIS A 232 2.14 16.33 -27.00
C HIS A 232 3.64 16.25 -27.33
N GLU A 233 4.37 17.37 -27.27
CA GLU A 233 5.81 17.43 -27.55
C GLU A 233 6.66 16.75 -26.48
N SER A 234 6.21 16.70 -25.21
CA SER A 234 6.97 16.07 -24.13
C SER A 234 6.57 14.62 -23.86
N ALA A 235 5.35 14.22 -24.23
CA ALA A 235 4.75 12.96 -23.81
C ALA A 235 5.52 11.71 -24.26
N VAL A 236 6.07 11.70 -25.49
CA VAL A 236 6.84 10.56 -26.01
C VAL A 236 8.19 10.42 -25.29
N ALA A 237 8.88 11.53 -25.07
CA ALA A 237 10.14 11.54 -24.32
C ALA A 237 9.91 11.15 -22.86
N ASP A 238 8.85 11.66 -22.25
CA ASP A 238 8.42 11.34 -20.89
C ASP A 238 8.10 9.83 -20.76
N ALA A 239 7.42 9.24 -21.75
CA ALA A 239 7.11 7.80 -21.78
C ALA A 239 8.37 6.92 -21.88
N GLY A 240 9.32 7.27 -22.76
CA GLY A 240 10.59 6.55 -22.88
C GLY A 240 11.43 6.66 -21.60
N ALA A 241 11.48 7.84 -21.00
CA ALA A 241 12.19 8.06 -19.74
C ALA A 241 11.54 7.32 -18.56
N MET A 242 10.20 7.24 -18.52
CA MET A 242 9.44 6.45 -17.54
C MET A 242 9.76 4.96 -17.66
N LEU A 243 9.68 4.41 -18.87
CA LEU A 243 10.01 3.00 -19.12
C LEU A 243 11.46 2.68 -18.73
N GLY A 244 12.40 3.58 -19.06
CA GLY A 244 13.79 3.47 -18.63
C GLY A 244 13.96 3.48 -17.11
N ARG A 245 13.22 4.31 -16.38
CA ARG A 245 13.21 4.32 -14.91
C ARG A 245 12.67 3.01 -14.34
N TRP A 246 11.54 2.50 -14.85
CA TRP A 246 10.98 1.23 -14.39
C TRP A 246 11.94 0.06 -14.60
N LEU A 247 12.61 0.02 -15.74
CA LEU A 247 13.62 -0.99 -16.04
C LEU A 247 14.85 -0.88 -15.13
N ASN A 248 15.38 0.34 -14.93
CA ASN A 248 16.55 0.57 -14.08
C ASN A 248 16.29 0.29 -12.60
N ASN A 249 15.04 0.50 -12.13
CA ASN A 249 14.64 0.19 -10.76
C ASN A 249 14.18 -1.26 -10.58
N GLY A 250 14.25 -2.10 -11.63
CA GLY A 250 13.91 -3.52 -11.56
C GLY A 250 12.42 -3.80 -11.40
N PHE A 251 11.54 -2.93 -11.88
CA PHE A 251 10.09 -3.08 -11.72
C PHE A 251 9.50 -4.13 -12.66
N ILE A 252 10.15 -4.37 -13.81
CA ILE A 252 9.66 -5.23 -14.88
C ILE A 252 10.24 -6.63 -14.69
N VAL A 253 9.42 -7.66 -14.88
CA VAL A 253 9.80 -9.09 -14.80
C VAL A 253 9.68 -9.77 -16.16
N ALA A 254 8.72 -9.36 -16.99
CA ALA A 254 8.57 -9.89 -18.34
C ALA A 254 7.92 -8.89 -19.29
N VAL A 255 8.11 -9.16 -20.58
CA VAL A 255 7.61 -8.40 -21.71
C VAL A 255 6.75 -9.33 -22.56
N ARG A 256 5.52 -8.92 -22.90
CA ARG A 256 4.58 -9.70 -23.71
C ARG A 256 3.96 -8.80 -24.78
N THR A 257 3.57 -9.38 -25.92
CA THR A 257 2.84 -8.68 -27.00
C THR A 257 1.41 -9.18 -27.17
N GLN A 258 0.94 -10.02 -26.23
CA GLN A 258 -0.42 -10.51 -26.11
C GLN A 258 -0.89 -10.30 -24.67
N ALA A 259 -2.11 -9.78 -24.50
CA ALA A 259 -2.73 -9.62 -23.20
C ALA A 259 -2.87 -10.99 -22.48
N PRO A 260 -2.77 -11.03 -21.13
CA PRO A 260 -2.98 -12.24 -20.33
C PRO A 260 -4.35 -12.90 -20.55
#